data_AF-A0A3B0VAA2-F1
#
_entry.id   AF-A0A3B0VAA2-F1
#
_cell.length_a   1.000
_cell.length_b   1.000
_cell.length_c   1.000
_cell.angle_alpha   90.00
_cell.angle_beta   90.00
_cell.angle_gamma   90.00
#
_symmetry.space_group_name_H-M   'P 1'
#
loop_
_entity.id
_entity.type
_entity.pdbx_description
1 polymer ?
#
loop_
_entity_poly.entity_id
_entity_poly.type
_entity_poly.pdbx_seq_one_letter_code
_entity_poly.pdbx_strand_id
1 'polypeptide(L)'
;MNRIILIVLITVPSALLAQEEFLPRNVNHTSKNNIIPAISGNGKTMIYLTDYSNSGEMVLERTHYKAGRWDDPKEISALNPMRLNNTGSYFLDNTGEAIWFSSRKPDGLGGYDIWVVQKGSSSWGRAKN
;
A
#
# COMPACT_ATOMS: atom_id res chain seq x y z
N MET A 1 -50.49 -1.70 -40.07
CA MET A 1 -50.31 -0.86 -38.85
C MET A 1 -48.85 -0.95 -38.43
N ASN A 2 -48.05 0.08 -38.71
CA ASN A 2 -46.64 0.12 -38.30
C ASN A 2 -46.53 0.60 -36.84
N ARG A 3 -45.89 -0.18 -35.98
CA ARG A 3 -45.55 0.23 -34.61
C ARG A 3 -44.16 0.84 -34.61
N ILE A 4 -44.08 2.12 -34.25
CA ILE A 4 -42.82 2.82 -34.01
C ILE A 4 -42.43 2.55 -32.55
N ILE A 5 -41.24 2.00 -32.32
CA ILE A 5 -40.65 1.84 -30.99
C ILE A 5 -39.71 3.02 -30.76
N LEU A 6 -40.00 3.82 -29.74
CA LEU A 6 -39.16 4.93 -29.31
C LEU A 6 -38.11 4.40 -28.32
N ILE A 7 -36.83 4.43 -28.70
CA ILE A 7 -35.72 4.15 -27.79
C ILE A 7 -35.23 5.48 -27.23
N VAL A 8 -35.47 5.71 -25.94
CA VAL A 8 -34.93 6.88 -25.24
C VAL A 8 -33.57 6.50 -24.68
N LEU A 9 -32.50 7.03 -25.27
CA LEU A 9 -31.16 6.95 -24.67
C LEU A 9 -31.05 7.99 -23.55
N ILE A 10 -31.08 7.53 -22.31
CA ILE A 10 -30.78 8.38 -21.15
C ILE A 10 -29.26 8.40 -21.00
N THR A 11 -28.62 9.48 -21.43
CA THR A 11 -27.21 9.74 -21.12
C THR A 11 -27.12 10.23 -19.69
N VAL A 12 -26.70 9.38 -18.76
CA VAL A 12 -26.36 9.82 -17.41
C VAL A 12 -25.04 10.60 -17.50
N PRO A 13 -24.98 11.87 -17.07
CA PRO A 13 -23.73 12.61 -17.07
C PRO A 13 -22.73 11.90 -16.17
N SER A 14 -21.56 11.55 -16.73
CA SER A 14 -20.47 10.83 -16.03
C SER A 14 -20.00 11.56 -14.76
N ALA A 15 -20.31 12.86 -14.64
CA ALA A 15 -19.96 13.73 -13.53
C ALA A 15 -20.70 13.42 -12.21
N LEU A 16 -21.73 12.56 -12.20
CA LEU A 16 -22.48 12.21 -10.98
C LEU A 16 -21.90 11.02 -10.19
N LEU A 17 -20.81 10.37 -10.64
CA LEU A 17 -20.37 9.07 -10.11
C LEU A 17 -19.05 9.07 -9.34
N ALA A 18 -18.46 10.22 -9.03
CA ALA A 18 -17.33 10.25 -8.09
C ALA A 18 -17.86 10.30 -6.65
N GLN A 19 -18.49 9.22 -6.19
CA GLN A 19 -18.76 9.05 -4.76
C GLN A 19 -17.41 8.74 -4.08
N GLU A 20 -17.07 9.50 -3.03
CA GLU A 20 -15.92 9.17 -2.19
C GLU A 20 -16.14 7.79 -1.57
N GLU A 21 -15.41 6.79 -2.06
CA GLU A 21 -15.40 5.47 -1.48
C GLU A 21 -14.25 5.37 -0.48
N PHE A 22 -14.60 5.18 0.79
CA PHE A 22 -13.61 4.86 1.80
C PHE A 22 -12.99 3.51 1.50
N LEU A 23 -11.66 3.40 1.64
CA LEU A 23 -11.04 2.09 1.77
C LEU A 23 -11.71 1.29 2.89
N PRO A 24 -11.86 -0.04 2.71
CA PRO A 24 -12.55 -0.89 3.67
C PRO A 24 -11.89 -0.82 5.05
N ARG A 25 -12.67 -1.08 6.10
CA ARG A 25 -12.24 -0.90 7.50
C ARG A 25 -11.07 -1.77 7.94
N ASN A 26 -10.82 -2.87 7.23
CA ASN A 26 -9.65 -3.71 7.46
C ASN A 26 -8.35 -3.05 7.01
N VAL A 27 -8.42 -2.05 6.12
CA VAL A 27 -7.28 -1.25 5.67
C VAL A 27 -7.29 0.14 6.31
N ASN A 28 -8.46 0.80 6.35
CA ASN A 28 -8.60 2.16 6.90
C ASN A 28 -9.45 2.16 8.18
N HIS A 29 -8.77 2.06 9.32
CA HIS A 29 -9.38 2.00 10.64
C HIS A 29 -9.70 3.40 11.21
N THR A 30 -10.83 3.56 11.91
CA THR A 30 -11.32 4.88 12.39
C THR A 30 -10.54 5.50 13.54
N SER A 31 -9.80 4.68 14.28
CA SER A 31 -9.10 5.08 15.51
C SER A 31 -7.58 4.86 15.44
N LYS A 32 -7.03 4.70 14.23
CA LYS A 32 -5.62 4.40 14.00
C LYS A 32 -5.05 5.33 12.95
N ASN A 33 -3.76 5.55 13.03
CA ASN A 33 -3.04 6.33 12.02
C ASN A 33 -2.62 5.40 10.89
N ASN A 34 -2.94 5.77 9.65
CA ASN A 34 -2.44 5.10 8.44
C ASN A 34 -1.75 6.17 7.59
N ILE A 35 -0.44 6.06 7.43
CA ILE A 35 0.38 7.09 6.79
C ILE A 35 1.33 6.48 5.77
N ILE A 36 1.82 7.33 4.85
CA ILE A 36 2.85 6.97 3.86
C ILE A 36 2.44 5.71 3.06
N PRO A 37 1.27 5.72 2.39
CA PRO A 37 0.88 4.61 1.54
C PRO A 37 1.76 4.56 0.29
N ALA A 38 2.07 3.36 -0.16
CA ALA A 38 2.61 3.09 -1.49
C ALA A 38 1.87 1.91 -2.11
N ILE A 39 1.57 1.98 -3.40
CA ILE A 39 0.85 0.94 -4.15
C ILE A 39 1.72 0.49 -5.33
N SER A 40 1.72 -0.82 -5.61
CA SER A 40 2.40 -1.37 -6.77
C SER A 40 1.77 -0.87 -8.07
N GLY A 41 2.55 -0.81 -9.15
CA GLY A 41 2.10 -0.29 -10.45
C GLY A 41 0.87 -1.02 -11.03
N ASN A 42 0.65 -2.29 -10.65
CA ASN A 42 -0.54 -3.06 -11.03
C ASN A 42 -1.77 -2.84 -10.11
N GLY A 43 -1.67 -2.01 -9.06
CA GLY A 43 -2.73 -1.73 -8.10
C GLY A 43 -3.07 -2.88 -7.14
N LYS A 44 -2.33 -3.99 -7.15
CA LYS A 44 -2.68 -5.22 -6.42
C LYS A 44 -1.99 -5.37 -5.06
N THR A 45 -1.00 -4.57 -4.75
CA THR A 45 -0.28 -4.62 -3.48
C THR A 45 -0.13 -3.21 -2.94
N MET A 46 -0.53 -3.01 -1.70
CA MET A 46 -0.34 -1.75 -1.00
C MET A 46 0.44 -2.01 0.28
N ILE A 47 1.37 -1.11 0.57
CA ILE A 47 2.01 -0.98 1.86
C ILE A 47 1.67 0.38 2.47
N TYR A 48 1.65 0.45 3.79
CA TYR A 48 1.49 1.71 4.52
C TYR A 48 2.03 1.53 5.93
N LEU A 49 2.36 2.64 6.59
CA LEU A 49 2.70 2.64 8.01
C LEU A 49 1.43 2.78 8.84
N THR A 50 1.33 2.01 9.91
CA THR A 50 0.24 2.12 10.88
C THR A 50 0.70 1.97 12.32
N ASP A 51 0.01 2.62 13.25
CA ASP A 51 0.14 2.39 14.69
C ASP A 51 -0.80 1.25 15.19
N TYR A 52 -1.44 0.54 14.25
CA TYR A 52 -2.17 -0.68 14.52
C TYR A 52 -1.22 -1.88 14.69
N SER A 53 -0.32 -1.77 15.66
CA SER A 53 0.63 -2.82 16.03
C SER A 53 0.44 -3.27 17.47
N ASN A 54 0.91 -4.48 17.79
CA ASN A 54 0.89 -4.98 19.16
C ASN A 54 1.76 -4.14 20.12
N SER A 55 2.75 -3.42 19.61
CA SER A 55 3.63 -2.54 20.40
C SER A 55 3.13 -1.10 20.50
N GLY A 56 2.14 -0.69 19.70
CA GLY A 56 1.73 0.71 19.55
C GLY A 56 2.73 1.57 18.78
N GLU A 57 3.81 0.99 18.27
CA GLU A 57 4.77 1.66 17.39
C GLU A 57 4.28 1.67 15.95
N MET A 58 4.80 2.61 15.15
CA MET A 58 4.57 2.61 13.70
C MET A 58 5.24 1.40 13.05
N VAL A 59 4.45 0.52 12.44
CA VAL A 59 4.92 -0.66 11.70
C VAL A 59 4.52 -0.56 10.23
N LEU A 60 5.29 -1.21 9.35
CA LEU A 60 4.94 -1.34 7.95
C LEU A 60 4.02 -2.54 7.76
N GLU A 61 2.84 -2.31 7.20
CA GLU A 61 1.92 -3.37 6.81
C GLU A 61 1.81 -3.50 5.31
N ARG A 62 1.35 -4.67 4.87
CA ARG A 62 1.03 -4.97 3.47
C ARG A 62 -0.33 -5.62 3.34
N THR A 63 -1.13 -5.11 2.43
CA THR A 63 -2.39 -5.73 1.97
C THR A 63 -2.34 -5.99 0.46
N HIS A 64 -3.22 -6.87 -0.01
CA HIS A 64 -3.35 -7.22 -1.42
C HIS A 64 -4.80 -7.03 -1.87
N TYR A 65 -4.98 -6.56 -3.10
CA TYR A 65 -6.28 -6.48 -3.74
C TYR A 65 -6.54 -7.73 -4.58
N LYS A 66 -7.58 -8.48 -4.24
CA LYS A 66 -7.94 -9.76 -4.87
C LYS A 66 -9.45 -9.87 -4.94
N ALA A 67 -9.99 -10.36 -6.07
CA ALA A 67 -11.42 -10.64 -6.22
C ALA A 67 -12.35 -9.47 -5.76
N GLY A 68 -11.98 -8.23 -6.10
CA GLY A 68 -12.80 -7.06 -5.79
C GLY A 68 -12.60 -6.46 -4.39
N ARG A 69 -11.71 -7.00 -3.56
CA ARG A 69 -11.55 -6.59 -2.15
C ARG A 69 -10.09 -6.51 -1.72
N TRP A 70 -9.83 -5.70 -0.70
CA TRP A 70 -8.56 -5.72 0.02
C TRP A 70 -8.58 -6.81 1.09
N ASP A 71 -7.50 -7.59 1.17
CA ASP A 71 -7.27 -8.55 2.24
C ASP A 71 -6.91 -7.84 3.55
N ASP A 72 -7.01 -8.58 4.67
CA ASP A 72 -6.49 -8.08 5.93
C ASP A 72 -4.98 -7.87 5.82
N PRO A 73 -4.48 -6.70 6.27
CA PRO A 73 -3.07 -6.36 6.17
C PRO A 73 -2.22 -7.27 7.05
N LYS A 74 -0.95 -7.41 6.67
CA LYS A 74 0.04 -8.18 7.42
C LYS A 74 1.30 -7.36 7.60
N GLU A 75 1.78 -7.30 8.84
CA GLU A 75 3.04 -6.65 9.17
C GLU A 75 4.21 -7.21 8.36
N ILE A 76 5.10 -6.33 7.92
CA ILE A 76 6.43 -6.64 7.39
C ILE A 76 7.46 -6.31 8.46
N SER A 77 7.60 -7.17 9.47
CA SER A 77 8.47 -6.92 10.63
C SER A 77 9.96 -6.70 10.28
N ALA A 78 10.42 -7.25 9.15
CA ALA A 78 11.77 -7.03 8.63
C ALA A 78 12.03 -5.58 8.20
N LEU A 79 10.96 -4.83 7.90
CA LEU A 79 11.00 -3.44 7.46
C LEU A 79 10.41 -2.48 8.51
N ASN A 80 10.49 -2.82 9.79
CA ASN A 80 10.10 -1.89 10.85
C ASN A 80 11.00 -0.64 10.81
N PRO A 81 10.42 0.59 10.76
CA PRO A 81 11.19 1.82 10.59
C PRO A 81 12.18 2.11 11.73
N MET A 82 11.84 1.76 12.98
CA MET A 82 12.72 1.94 14.14
C MET A 82 13.94 1.02 14.06
N ARG A 83 13.74 -0.24 13.65
CA ARG A 83 14.83 -1.21 13.47
C ARG A 83 15.76 -0.83 12.31
N LEU A 84 15.22 -0.16 11.30
CA LEU A 84 15.96 0.23 10.11
C LEU A 84 16.54 1.64 10.17
N ASN A 85 16.26 2.46 11.19
CA ASN A 85 16.61 3.88 11.17
C ASN A 85 16.16 4.57 9.86
N ASN A 86 14.91 4.31 9.45
CA ASN A 86 14.27 4.86 8.26
C ASN A 86 13.54 6.17 8.61
N THR A 87 13.54 7.14 7.70
CA THR A 87 12.70 8.36 7.73
C THR A 87 11.17 8.15 7.68
N GLY A 88 10.71 6.92 7.52
CA GLY A 88 9.31 6.52 7.38
C GLY A 88 8.84 6.32 5.94
N SER A 89 9.59 6.77 4.93
CA SER A 89 9.21 6.62 3.51
C SER A 89 9.51 5.22 2.96
N TYR A 90 8.57 4.67 2.17
CA TYR A 90 8.71 3.40 1.45
C TYR A 90 8.10 3.51 0.05
N PHE A 91 8.68 2.80 -0.91
CA PHE A 91 8.19 2.72 -2.28
C PHE A 91 8.12 1.25 -2.71
N LEU A 92 7.05 0.88 -3.43
CA LEU A 92 6.93 -0.41 -4.07
C LEU A 92 7.37 -0.32 -5.52
N ASP A 93 7.98 -1.39 -6.02
CA ASP A 93 8.13 -1.57 -7.46
C ASP A 93 6.80 -1.97 -8.14
N ASN A 94 6.84 -2.09 -9.46
CA ASN A 94 5.64 -2.36 -10.26
C ASN A 94 4.94 -3.68 -9.89
N THR A 95 5.70 -4.69 -9.48
CA THR A 95 5.17 -6.03 -9.14
C THR A 95 4.83 -6.19 -7.66
N GLY A 96 5.32 -5.30 -6.79
CA GLY A 96 5.20 -5.43 -5.34
C GLY A 96 6.18 -6.44 -4.73
N GLU A 97 7.27 -6.72 -5.42
CA GLU A 97 8.31 -7.69 -5.05
C GLU A 97 9.58 -7.01 -4.51
N ALA A 98 9.73 -5.70 -4.70
CA ALA A 98 10.79 -4.92 -4.08
C ALA A 98 10.22 -3.71 -3.32
N ILE A 99 10.79 -3.45 -2.14
CA ILE A 99 10.52 -2.25 -1.36
C ILE A 99 11.80 -1.43 -1.27
N TRP A 100 11.71 -0.17 -1.70
CA TRP A 100 12.78 0.82 -1.64
C TRP A 100 12.51 1.80 -0.51
N PHE A 101 13.54 2.25 0.20
CA PHE A 101 13.40 3.17 1.31
C PHE A 101 14.72 3.88 1.64
N SER A 102 14.63 4.98 2.38
CA SER A 102 15.81 5.73 2.85
C SER A 102 16.15 5.36 4.29
N SER A 103 17.40 4.99 4.57
CA SER A 103 17.82 4.52 5.89
C SER A 103 19.24 4.97 6.27
N ARG A 104 19.40 5.26 7.57
CA ARG A 104 20.67 5.53 8.27
C ARG A 104 21.16 4.31 9.05
N LYS A 105 20.77 3.09 8.66
CA LYS A 105 21.31 1.88 9.30
C LYS A 105 22.83 1.81 9.09
N PRO A 106 23.58 1.12 9.96
CA PRO A 106 25.01 0.85 9.74
C PRO A 106 25.27 0.19 8.38
N ASP A 107 26.50 0.23 7.89
CA ASP A 107 26.92 -0.33 6.59
C ASP A 107 26.44 0.45 5.35
N GLY A 108 26.01 1.70 5.55
CA GLY A 108 25.76 2.65 4.47
C GLY A 108 27.04 3.37 3.99
N LEU A 109 26.93 4.10 2.89
CA LEU A 109 27.97 4.98 2.37
C LEU A 109 28.06 6.29 3.16
N GLY A 110 26.93 6.80 3.67
CA GLY A 110 26.86 8.10 4.32
C GLY A 110 25.67 8.28 5.26
N GLY A 111 24.98 9.41 5.13
CA GLY A 111 23.80 9.75 5.93
C GLY A 111 22.61 8.83 5.64
N TYR A 112 21.54 9.39 5.05
CA TYR A 112 20.48 8.54 4.52
C TYR A 112 20.89 8.05 3.15
N ASP A 113 21.04 6.73 3.02
CA ASP A 113 21.20 6.09 1.72
C ASP A 113 19.88 5.47 1.27
N ILE A 114 19.83 5.09 0.00
CA ILE A 114 18.72 4.35 -0.59
C ILE A 114 19.01 2.86 -0.39
N TRP A 115 18.04 2.14 0.15
CA TRP A 115 18.11 0.70 0.37
C TRP A 115 16.97 0.01 -0.34
N VAL A 116 17.19 -1.25 -0.72
CA VAL A 116 16.17 -2.13 -1.30
C VAL A 116 16.09 -3.45 -0.55
N VAL A 117 14.88 -3.95 -0.36
CA VAL A 117 14.60 -5.32 0.08
C VAL A 117 13.75 -6.02 -0.96
N GLN A 118 14.18 -7.20 -1.37
CA GLN A 118 13.43 -8.08 -2.27
C GLN A 118 12.62 -9.11 -1.48
N LYS A 119 11.44 -9.43 -1.99
CA LYS A 119 10.58 -10.50 -1.47
C LYS A 119 11.23 -11.85 -1.79
N GLY A 120 11.54 -12.61 -0.76
CA GLY A 120 11.95 -14.01 -0.87
C GLY A 120 10.76 -14.97 -0.91
N SER A 121 11.06 -16.26 -0.94
CA SER A 121 10.04 -17.33 -1.01
C SER A 121 9.12 -17.37 0.22
N SER A 122 9.65 -17.11 1.41
CA SER A 122 8.90 -17.15 2.68
C SER A 122 8.86 -15.82 3.42
N SER A 123 9.83 -14.93 3.20
CA SER A 123 9.96 -13.67 3.91
C SER A 123 10.65 -12.61 3.05
N TRP A 124 10.58 -11.35 3.49
CA TRP A 124 11.38 -10.29 2.90
C TRP A 124 12.86 -10.50 3.23
N GLY A 125 13.73 -10.30 2.24
CA GLY A 125 15.17 -10.50 2.37
C GLY A 125 15.87 -9.44 3.22
N ARG A 126 17.20 -9.48 3.23
CA ARG A 126 18.02 -8.45 3.87
C ARG A 126 18.04 -7.18 3.02
N ALA A 127 18.10 -6.02 3.68
CA ALA A 127 18.30 -4.74 3.02
C ALA A 127 19.67 -4.68 2.37
N LYS A 128 19.71 -4.18 1.13
CA LYS A 128 20.91 -3.93 0.34
C LYS A 128 20.98 -2.44 0.02
N ASN A 129 22.15 -1.84 0.23
CA ASN A 129 22.49 -0.48 -0.21
C ASN A 129 22.82 -0.53 -1.70
#